data_AF-E1X144-F1
#
_entry.id   AF-E1X144-F1
#
_cell.length_a   1.000
_cell.length_b   1.000
_cell.length_c   1.000
_cell.angle_alpha   90.00
_cell.angle_beta   90.00
_cell.angle_gamma   90.00
#
_symmetry.space_group_name_H-M   'P 1'
#
loop_
_entity.id
_entity.type
_entity.pdbx_description
1 polymer ?
#
loop_
_entity_poly.entity_id
_entity_poly.type
_entity_poly.pdbx_seq_one_letter_code
_entity_poly.pdbx_strand_id
1 'polypeptide(L)'
;MKLLLFLFMISSPVFAGQVPCEPSSEPIEAKVMAEEILKTFKVSHWSASSDDIEDSPCKGKVPTLEEMKRANNKLLDSPKVEKREIVGAEFENESEQMLRMFDLLVQKRRFSGEGYILPNQKDYSHLTKGSCKKVRCALNQLFGESYSENAMYLLSQYELNVSPVGLGNDKTKKFSDKELKSIHQSVADLPKSLFPIRIAKSFRRSSLSNGNTLGNATIMLFEGITKYNHNEKTGICTHEFAHNFSDRGKLDESPDWLNISGWIDNGGKWERDSSRNHTFVSKYAMANPGEDFAESVVAYRYNPDALRAASPEKYDFIKELVFKGREYTEGNEKSCQGQTLLEVQMEATLNKDVKEFERENSEFKYDQSLASCSKEIMMRFDGRRDDDLKKCISKIYQKKMLEQNWDKISSEFNYPEKAKELINENFFDMNLNIGDDFLDQKMREIDAELGRIEEDSMKGLVGTMNLYRKFTKETNVKDFCENDIVKYGYLKFRELENGLESVYLNRNRDSIDERVRVACNKAFKTMDDLKRRVELSDIL
;
A
#
# COMPACT_ATOMS: atom_id res chain seq x y z
N MET A 1 18.49 55.58 37.72
CA MET A 1 19.67 55.85 36.88
C MET A 1 19.46 55.16 35.54
N LYS A 2 19.12 55.97 34.52
CA LYS A 2 18.89 55.72 33.07
C LYS A 2 17.90 54.63 32.61
N LEU A 3 16.64 55.07 32.55
CA LEU A 3 15.61 54.78 31.55
C LEU A 3 15.69 55.88 30.45
N LEU A 4 15.32 55.58 29.19
CA LEU A 4 14.73 56.46 28.13
C LEU A 4 15.24 56.05 26.71
N LEU A 5 14.40 55.66 25.74
CA LEU A 5 13.40 56.41 24.93
C LEU A 5 14.00 56.81 23.56
N PHE A 6 13.49 56.25 22.46
CA PHE A 6 13.54 56.92 21.14
C PHE A 6 12.36 56.45 20.26
N LEU A 7 11.32 57.29 20.27
CA LEU A 7 10.36 57.51 19.19
C LEU A 7 10.98 58.58 18.26
N PHE A 8 10.83 58.44 16.95
CA PHE A 8 10.95 59.58 16.02
C PHE A 8 9.69 59.64 15.15
N MET A 9 8.89 60.69 15.39
CA MET A 9 8.00 61.29 14.39
C MET A 9 8.80 62.34 13.61
N ILE A 10 8.60 62.40 12.29
CA ILE A 10 8.80 63.62 11.51
C ILE A 10 7.55 63.85 10.65
N SER A 11 6.96 65.02 10.85
CA SER A 11 5.85 65.61 10.08
C SER A 11 6.38 66.50 8.94
N SER A 12 5.86 66.29 7.72
CA SER A 12 5.45 67.18 6.59
C SER A 12 6.14 68.55 6.35
N PRO A 13 6.31 69.03 5.08
CA PRO A 13 5.18 69.47 4.24
C PRO A 13 5.29 69.28 2.70
N VAL A 14 4.14 69.56 2.07
CA VAL A 14 3.77 69.65 0.64
C VAL A 14 4.81 70.31 -0.28
N PHE A 15 5.10 69.67 -1.43
CA PHE A 15 5.33 70.34 -2.71
C PHE A 15 4.82 69.47 -3.87
N ALA A 16 3.98 70.07 -4.71
CA ALA A 16 3.54 69.52 -5.98
C ALA A 16 4.66 69.66 -7.02
N GLY A 17 4.97 68.56 -7.70
CA GLY A 17 5.84 68.54 -8.88
C GLY A 17 5.58 67.26 -9.64
N GLN A 18 5.04 67.39 -10.86
CA GLN A 18 4.87 66.28 -11.80
C GLN A 18 6.23 65.61 -12.06
N VAL A 19 6.36 64.34 -11.69
CA VAL A 19 7.46 63.48 -12.14
C VAL A 19 6.84 62.40 -13.04
N PRO A 20 7.35 62.20 -14.28
CA PRO A 20 6.81 61.19 -15.18
C PRO A 20 7.01 59.79 -14.56
N CYS A 21 5.98 58.95 -14.66
CA CYS A 21 6.10 57.54 -14.36
C CYS A 21 7.05 56.89 -15.37
N GLU A 22 8.29 56.60 -14.96
CA GLU A 22 9.09 55.54 -15.59
C GLU A 22 8.76 54.20 -14.93
N PRO A 23 8.63 53.11 -15.70
CA PRO A 23 8.36 51.80 -15.14
C PRO A 23 9.65 51.25 -14.52
N SER A 24 9.79 51.33 -13.19
CA SER A 24 10.89 50.65 -12.51
C SER A 24 10.64 49.14 -12.55
N SER A 25 11.41 48.47 -13.39
CA SER A 25 11.49 47.02 -13.50
C SER A 25 12.36 46.44 -12.39
N GLU A 26 11.83 46.25 -11.17
CA GLU A 26 12.47 45.34 -10.20
C GLU A 26 11.42 44.66 -9.27
N PRO A 27 11.11 43.37 -9.47
CA PRO A 27 10.50 42.54 -8.45
C PRO A 27 11.63 41.87 -7.65
N ILE A 28 12.32 42.64 -6.81
CA ILE A 28 13.46 42.14 -6.01
C ILE A 28 13.21 42.28 -4.49
N GLU A 29 12.38 43.21 -4.04
CA GLU A 29 12.20 43.46 -2.59
C GLU A 29 11.51 42.32 -1.82
N ALA A 30 10.50 41.65 -2.38
CA ALA A 30 9.79 40.59 -1.64
C ALA A 30 10.66 39.33 -1.41
N LYS A 31 11.58 39.02 -2.34
CA LYS A 31 12.48 37.86 -2.23
C LYS A 31 13.62 38.15 -1.26
N VAL A 32 14.18 39.36 -1.31
CA VAL A 32 15.23 39.81 -0.39
C VAL A 32 14.69 39.93 1.03
N MET A 33 13.46 40.45 1.20
CA MET A 33 12.80 40.57 2.50
C MET A 33 12.42 39.19 3.07
N ALA A 34 11.96 38.24 2.25
CA ALA A 34 11.75 36.86 2.68
C ALA A 34 13.07 36.18 3.09
N GLU A 35 14.17 36.39 2.35
CA GLU A 35 15.49 35.85 2.69
C GLU A 35 16.07 36.47 3.98
N GLU A 36 15.83 37.76 4.26
CA GLU A 36 16.22 38.43 5.50
C GLU A 36 15.37 38.02 6.71
N ILE A 37 14.05 37.84 6.53
CA ILE A 37 13.16 37.28 7.55
C ILE A 37 13.61 35.84 7.87
N LEU A 38 13.88 35.01 6.87
CA LEU A 38 14.37 33.63 7.06
C LEU A 38 15.75 33.54 7.72
N LYS A 39 16.65 34.52 7.48
CA LYS A 39 17.91 34.66 8.23
C LYS A 39 17.68 35.01 9.70
N THR A 40 16.67 35.84 9.97
CA THR A 40 16.32 36.29 11.32
C THR A 40 15.65 35.18 12.15
N PHE A 41 14.87 34.31 11.50
CA PHE A 41 14.16 33.19 12.15
C PHE A 41 14.96 31.86 12.24
N LYS A 42 16.19 31.79 11.73
CA LYS A 42 17.02 30.56 11.71
C LYS A 42 16.27 29.30 11.19
N VAL A 43 15.39 29.44 10.20
CA VAL A 43 14.67 28.29 9.63
C VAL A 43 15.71 27.39 8.93
N SER A 44 15.88 26.18 9.45
CA SER A 44 16.80 25.18 8.92
C SER A 44 16.40 24.76 7.50
N HIS A 45 17.37 24.23 6.74
CA HIS A 45 17.06 23.73 5.40
C HIS A 45 16.10 22.53 5.47
N TRP A 46 16.30 21.67 6.47
CA TRP A 46 15.49 20.50 6.80
C TRP A 46 14.66 20.74 8.06
N SER A 47 13.51 20.07 8.14
CA SER A 47 12.56 20.15 9.24
C SER A 47 13.03 19.51 10.56
N ALA A 48 13.96 18.56 10.50
CA ALA A 48 14.58 17.93 11.67
C ALA A 48 16.09 17.79 11.47
N SER A 49 16.85 18.08 12.52
CA SER A 49 18.29 17.89 12.57
C SER A 49 18.66 16.44 12.94
N SER A 50 19.96 16.12 12.83
CA SER A 50 20.49 14.83 13.31
C SER A 50 20.17 14.59 14.79
N ASP A 51 20.24 15.65 15.61
CA ASP A 51 20.03 15.58 17.06
C ASP A 51 18.55 15.43 17.38
N ASP A 52 17.66 16.15 16.67
CA ASP A 52 16.20 15.97 16.81
C ASP A 52 15.80 14.50 16.55
N ILE A 53 16.35 13.88 15.51
CA ILE A 53 16.09 12.46 15.19
C ILE A 53 16.74 11.54 16.23
N GLU A 54 17.91 11.89 16.75
CA GLU A 54 18.58 11.11 17.80
C GLU A 54 17.74 11.03 19.06
N ASP A 55 17.30 12.20 19.52
CA ASP A 55 16.63 12.45 20.81
C ASP A 55 15.11 12.24 20.74
N SER A 56 14.54 12.09 19.54
CA SER A 56 13.11 11.86 19.36
C SER A 56 12.62 10.64 20.17
N PRO A 57 11.44 10.73 20.80
CA PRO A 57 10.86 9.60 21.51
C PRO A 57 10.36 8.53 20.53
N CYS A 58 9.91 7.40 21.09
CA CYS A 58 9.24 6.34 20.35
C CYS A 58 10.07 5.69 19.23
N LYS A 59 11.41 5.75 19.31
CA LYS A 59 12.27 5.14 18.29
C LYS A 59 12.07 3.64 18.25
N GLY A 60 11.78 3.13 17.06
CA GLY A 60 11.62 1.72 16.82
C GLY A 60 12.93 0.99 16.99
N LYS A 61 12.86 -0.24 17.51
CA LYS A 61 14.04 -1.11 17.59
C LYS A 61 14.42 -1.60 16.19
N VAL A 62 15.61 -1.25 15.73
CA VAL A 62 16.20 -1.84 14.52
C VAL A 62 16.47 -3.33 14.78
N PRO A 63 15.96 -4.24 13.95
CA PRO A 63 16.17 -5.66 14.16
C PRO A 63 17.63 -6.05 13.94
N THR A 64 18.14 -6.91 14.81
CA THR A 64 19.43 -7.58 14.61
C THR A 64 19.33 -8.60 13.46
N LEU A 65 20.48 -8.98 12.90
CA LEU A 65 20.53 -10.00 11.84
C LEU A 65 19.85 -11.32 12.27
N GLU A 66 20.03 -11.73 13.52
CA GLU A 66 19.39 -12.94 14.06
C GLU A 66 17.87 -12.79 14.25
N GLU A 67 17.39 -11.61 14.63
CA GLU A 67 15.95 -11.33 14.65
C GLU A 67 15.36 -11.36 13.24
N MET A 68 16.06 -10.81 12.25
CA MET A 68 15.66 -10.87 10.85
C MET A 68 15.59 -12.31 10.34
N LYS A 69 16.62 -13.12 10.60
CA LYS A 69 16.62 -14.56 10.26
C LYS A 69 15.44 -15.30 10.89
N ARG A 70 15.16 -15.06 12.18
CA ARG A 70 14.02 -15.68 12.87
C ARG A 70 12.69 -15.27 12.26
N ALA A 71 12.52 -14.00 11.90
CA ALA A 71 11.31 -13.54 11.21
C ALA A 71 11.18 -14.17 9.82
N ASN A 72 12.27 -14.21 9.03
CA ASN A 72 12.30 -14.78 7.69
C ASN A 72 12.12 -16.31 7.70
N ASN A 73 12.44 -17.01 8.79
CA ASN A 73 12.18 -18.45 8.91
C ASN A 73 10.68 -18.80 8.87
N LYS A 74 9.79 -17.88 9.27
CA LYS A 74 8.34 -18.09 9.17
C LYS A 74 7.88 -18.26 7.73
N LEU A 75 8.64 -17.74 6.76
CA LEU A 75 8.36 -17.94 5.35
C LEU A 75 8.53 -19.41 4.93
N LEU A 76 9.21 -20.25 5.72
CA LEU A 76 9.38 -21.68 5.43
C LEU A 76 8.15 -22.52 5.81
N ASP A 77 7.23 -21.96 6.58
CA ASP A 77 6.05 -22.67 7.08
C ASP A 77 4.93 -22.80 6.03
N SER A 78 5.07 -22.13 4.88
CA SER A 78 4.10 -22.23 3.79
C SER A 78 4.24 -23.54 2.99
N PRO A 79 3.20 -23.96 2.24
CA PRO A 79 3.23 -25.19 1.46
C PRO A 79 4.49 -25.31 0.59
N LYS A 80 5.00 -26.54 0.48
CA LYS A 80 6.20 -26.80 -0.30
C LYS A 80 5.83 -27.15 -1.73
N VAL A 81 6.59 -26.59 -2.66
CA VAL A 81 6.56 -26.91 -4.08
C VAL A 81 7.72 -27.86 -4.37
N GLU A 82 7.42 -29.01 -4.97
CA GLU A 82 8.41 -30.04 -5.29
C GLU A 82 9.52 -29.50 -6.18
N LYS A 83 9.15 -28.77 -7.24
CA LYS A 83 10.08 -28.15 -8.17
C LYS A 83 9.49 -26.86 -8.77
N ARG A 84 10.27 -25.79 -8.82
CA ARG A 84 9.90 -24.53 -9.50
C ARG A 84 11.11 -23.83 -10.08
N GLU A 85 10.99 -23.38 -11.31
CA GLU A 85 12.00 -22.54 -11.96
C GLU A 85 11.57 -21.07 -11.93
N ILE A 86 12.50 -20.18 -11.56
CA ILE A 86 12.30 -18.73 -11.59
C ILE A 86 13.54 -18.11 -12.23
N VAL A 87 13.38 -17.46 -13.39
CA VAL A 87 14.46 -16.81 -14.16
C VAL A 87 15.71 -17.71 -14.32
N GLY A 88 15.50 -18.97 -14.70
CA GLY A 88 16.56 -19.97 -14.91
C GLY A 88 17.03 -20.69 -13.65
N ALA A 89 16.76 -20.15 -12.45
CA ALA A 89 17.12 -20.80 -11.20
C ALA A 89 16.07 -21.86 -10.82
N GLU A 90 16.51 -23.09 -10.59
CA GLU A 90 15.65 -24.24 -10.26
C GLU A 90 15.70 -24.55 -8.75
N PHE A 91 14.54 -24.46 -8.10
CA PHE A 91 14.38 -24.74 -6.68
C PHE A 91 13.63 -26.04 -6.46
N GLU A 92 14.03 -26.79 -5.44
CA GLU A 92 13.46 -28.10 -5.11
C GLU A 92 12.97 -28.12 -3.66
N ASN A 93 11.77 -28.67 -3.45
CA ASN A 93 11.12 -28.86 -2.15
C ASN A 93 11.14 -27.57 -1.30
N GLU A 94 10.77 -26.45 -1.93
CA GLU A 94 10.88 -25.10 -1.36
C GLU A 94 9.51 -24.51 -1.05
N SER A 95 9.46 -23.67 -0.02
CA SER A 95 8.23 -22.99 0.40
C SER A 95 7.71 -22.00 -0.68
N GLU A 96 6.40 -21.98 -0.92
CA GLU A 96 5.74 -21.03 -1.83
C GLU A 96 6.09 -19.56 -1.52
N GLN A 97 6.10 -19.17 -0.24
CA GLN A 97 6.46 -17.82 0.17
C GLN A 97 7.93 -17.49 -0.08
N MET A 98 8.83 -18.46 0.10
CA MET A 98 10.25 -18.28 -0.25
C MET A 98 10.42 -18.14 -1.77
N LEU A 99 9.70 -18.93 -2.56
CA LEU A 99 9.70 -18.79 -4.02
C LEU A 99 9.18 -17.43 -4.47
N ARG A 100 8.10 -16.92 -3.85
CA ARG A 100 7.61 -15.54 -4.07
C ARG A 100 8.67 -14.51 -3.68
N MET A 101 9.36 -14.71 -2.57
CA MET A 101 10.43 -13.81 -2.11
C MET A 101 11.56 -13.71 -3.15
N PHE A 102 12.03 -14.85 -3.67
CA PHE A 102 13.03 -14.87 -4.73
C PHE A 102 12.52 -14.14 -5.97
N ASP A 103 11.33 -14.50 -6.45
CA ASP A 103 10.67 -13.87 -7.60
C ASP A 103 10.66 -12.33 -7.52
N LEU A 104 10.15 -11.80 -6.40
CA LEU A 104 10.06 -10.36 -6.19
C LEU A 104 11.44 -9.68 -6.11
N LEU A 105 12.44 -10.34 -5.54
CA LEU A 105 13.77 -9.76 -5.39
C LEU A 105 14.59 -9.83 -6.69
N VAL A 106 14.40 -10.81 -7.57
CA VAL A 106 15.30 -11.00 -8.73
C VAL A 106 14.71 -10.60 -10.08
N GLN A 107 13.38 -10.64 -10.25
CA GLN A 107 12.76 -10.33 -11.54
C GLN A 107 12.70 -8.83 -11.80
N LYS A 108 13.09 -8.40 -13.00
CA LYS A 108 12.89 -7.04 -13.49
C LYS A 108 11.41 -6.75 -13.63
N ARG A 109 10.89 -5.77 -12.89
CA ARG A 109 9.47 -5.35 -12.95
C ARG A 109 9.34 -3.89 -13.39
N ARG A 110 8.20 -3.52 -13.99
CA ARG A 110 7.91 -2.11 -14.26
C ARG A 110 7.47 -1.47 -12.94
N PHE A 111 8.02 -0.30 -12.62
CA PHE A 111 7.66 0.58 -11.50
C PHE A 111 6.69 -0.02 -10.46
N SER A 112 7.25 -0.47 -9.33
CA SER A 112 6.55 -0.83 -8.07
C SER A 112 5.40 -1.83 -8.18
N GLY A 113 5.68 -3.11 -7.90
CA GLY A 113 4.68 -4.12 -7.53
C GLY A 113 4.63 -5.40 -8.37
N GLU A 114 3.64 -6.24 -8.09
CA GLU A 114 3.50 -7.57 -8.71
C GLU A 114 3.04 -7.53 -10.19
N GLY A 115 2.63 -6.37 -10.70
CA GLY A 115 1.76 -6.26 -11.87
C GLY A 115 2.41 -6.59 -13.23
N TYR A 116 3.69 -6.28 -13.43
CA TYR A 116 4.30 -6.42 -14.76
C TYR A 116 5.78 -6.80 -14.71
N ILE A 117 6.10 -8.01 -15.19
CA ILE A 117 7.46 -8.50 -15.40
C ILE A 117 7.96 -7.98 -16.75
N LEU A 118 9.12 -7.32 -16.75
CA LEU A 118 9.73 -6.79 -17.96
C LEU A 118 10.35 -7.93 -18.82
N PRO A 119 10.42 -7.78 -20.14
CA PRO A 119 11.22 -8.70 -20.96
C PRO A 119 12.72 -8.59 -20.64
N ASN A 120 13.53 -9.54 -21.12
CA ASN A 120 14.99 -9.56 -20.95
C ASN A 120 15.45 -9.69 -19.48
N GLN A 121 14.88 -10.68 -18.81
CA GLN A 121 15.33 -11.11 -17.48
C GLN A 121 16.77 -11.61 -17.51
N LYS A 122 17.50 -11.42 -16.41
CA LYS A 122 18.82 -12.05 -16.24
C LYS A 122 18.62 -13.55 -15.98
N ASP A 123 19.45 -14.38 -16.59
CA ASP A 123 19.49 -15.82 -16.28
C ASP A 123 20.30 -16.06 -14.99
N TYR A 124 19.64 -16.67 -14.00
CA TYR A 124 20.22 -17.04 -12.72
C TYR A 124 20.38 -18.55 -12.54
N SER A 125 20.36 -19.33 -13.61
CA SER A 125 20.59 -20.78 -13.59
C SER A 125 21.85 -21.18 -12.81
N HIS A 126 22.92 -20.39 -12.91
CA HIS A 126 24.16 -20.60 -12.17
C HIS A 126 23.99 -20.61 -10.64
N LEU A 127 23.01 -19.90 -10.07
CA LEU A 127 22.79 -19.83 -8.62
C LEU A 127 22.34 -21.17 -8.02
N THR A 128 21.78 -22.05 -8.84
CA THR A 128 21.21 -23.33 -8.40
C THR A 128 21.94 -24.54 -8.95
N LYS A 129 23.11 -24.33 -9.57
CA LYS A 129 24.00 -25.42 -9.98
C LYS A 129 24.62 -26.09 -8.75
N GLY A 130 24.56 -27.41 -8.69
CA GLY A 130 25.11 -28.20 -7.58
C GLY A 130 24.15 -28.31 -6.39
N SER A 131 24.65 -28.07 -5.17
CA SER A 131 23.91 -28.29 -3.92
C SER A 131 22.97 -27.16 -3.51
N CYS A 132 23.02 -26.01 -4.18
CA CYS A 132 22.22 -24.83 -3.84
C CYS A 132 20.81 -24.92 -4.41
N LYS A 133 19.90 -25.65 -3.75
CA LYS A 133 18.52 -25.87 -4.22
C LYS A 133 17.45 -25.06 -3.49
N LYS A 134 17.88 -24.17 -2.58
CA LYS A 134 17.01 -23.35 -1.73
C LYS A 134 17.16 -21.88 -2.04
N VAL A 135 16.07 -21.14 -1.90
CA VAL A 135 16.01 -19.69 -2.17
C VAL A 135 17.02 -18.92 -1.35
N ARG A 136 17.11 -19.19 -0.03
CA ARG A 136 18.06 -18.49 0.84
C ARG A 136 19.51 -18.70 0.39
N CYS A 137 19.85 -19.90 -0.06
CA CYS A 137 21.17 -20.19 -0.60
C CYS A 137 21.44 -19.36 -1.87
N ALA A 138 20.50 -19.33 -2.82
CA ALA A 138 20.64 -18.56 -4.06
C ALA A 138 20.75 -17.05 -3.80
N LEU A 139 19.91 -16.51 -2.90
CA LEU A 139 19.99 -15.09 -2.51
C LEU A 139 21.32 -14.77 -1.84
N ASN A 140 21.83 -15.65 -0.97
CA ASN A 140 23.13 -15.45 -0.31
C ASN A 140 24.29 -15.46 -1.31
N GLN A 141 24.23 -16.28 -2.36
CA GLN A 141 25.20 -16.21 -3.45
C GLN A 141 25.11 -14.88 -4.23
N LEU A 142 23.89 -14.37 -4.42
CA LEU A 142 23.65 -13.16 -5.22
C LEU A 142 23.99 -11.87 -4.47
N PHE A 143 23.59 -11.77 -3.20
CA PHE A 143 23.69 -10.54 -2.41
C PHE A 143 24.60 -10.63 -1.19
N GLY A 144 24.98 -11.83 -0.76
CA GLY A 144 25.60 -12.08 0.55
C GLY A 144 24.58 -12.18 1.67
N GLU A 145 24.88 -12.98 2.69
CA GLU A 145 23.97 -13.35 3.78
C GLU A 145 23.29 -12.15 4.46
N SER A 146 24.09 -11.19 4.94
CA SER A 146 23.56 -10.01 5.64
C SER A 146 22.52 -9.28 4.79
N TYR A 147 22.84 -9.00 3.52
CA TYR A 147 21.94 -8.25 2.64
C TYR A 147 20.67 -9.04 2.31
N SER A 148 20.81 -10.35 2.05
CA SER A 148 19.66 -11.21 1.78
C SER A 148 18.66 -11.17 2.93
N GLU A 149 19.12 -11.29 4.17
CA GLU A 149 18.23 -11.28 5.33
C GLU A 149 17.56 -9.91 5.54
N ASN A 150 18.29 -8.80 5.33
CA ASN A 150 17.72 -7.45 5.35
C ASN A 150 16.65 -7.28 4.27
N ALA A 151 16.96 -7.67 3.03
CA ALA A 151 16.05 -7.53 1.89
C ALA A 151 14.78 -8.37 2.05
N MET A 152 14.91 -9.63 2.50
CA MET A 152 13.78 -10.50 2.80
C MET A 152 12.94 -9.96 3.97
N TYR A 153 13.59 -9.39 5.00
CA TYR A 153 12.88 -8.83 6.14
C TYR A 153 12.08 -7.58 5.73
N LEU A 154 12.70 -6.62 5.05
CA LEU A 154 12.01 -5.41 4.59
C LEU A 154 10.86 -5.73 3.64
N LEU A 155 11.06 -6.70 2.75
CA LEU A 155 10.01 -7.13 1.82
C LEU A 155 8.88 -7.89 2.52
N SER A 156 9.18 -8.79 3.46
CA SER A 156 8.13 -9.57 4.15
C SER A 156 7.36 -8.77 5.21
N GLN A 157 8.04 -7.83 5.90
CA GLN A 157 7.42 -7.09 7.00
C GLN A 157 6.77 -5.79 6.54
N TYR A 158 7.28 -5.17 5.47
CA TYR A 158 6.85 -3.83 5.02
C TYR A 158 6.53 -3.76 3.53
N GLU A 159 6.64 -4.87 2.78
CA GLU A 159 6.54 -4.91 1.31
C GLU A 159 7.48 -3.92 0.61
N LEU A 160 8.65 -3.66 1.21
CA LEU A 160 9.69 -2.81 0.66
C LEU A 160 10.78 -3.64 0.00
N ASN A 161 10.89 -3.49 -1.33
CA ASN A 161 11.87 -4.19 -2.12
C ASN A 161 13.14 -3.34 -2.32
N VAL A 162 14.19 -3.67 -1.58
CA VAL A 162 15.51 -3.04 -1.66
C VAL A 162 16.47 -3.74 -2.64
N SER A 163 15.98 -4.65 -3.50
CA SER A 163 16.85 -5.37 -4.42
C SER A 163 17.50 -4.45 -5.46
N PRO A 164 18.82 -4.60 -5.70
CA PRO A 164 19.50 -3.85 -6.75
C PRO A 164 19.32 -4.45 -8.15
N VAL A 165 18.72 -5.63 -8.30
CA VAL A 165 18.62 -6.32 -9.62
C VAL A 165 17.20 -6.39 -10.17
N GLY A 166 16.18 -6.22 -9.32
CA GLY A 166 14.78 -6.40 -9.66
C GLY A 166 14.18 -5.31 -10.55
N LEU A 167 14.95 -4.36 -11.08
CA LEU A 167 14.45 -3.26 -11.92
C LEU A 167 15.42 -2.92 -13.06
N GLY A 168 14.86 -2.67 -14.25
CA GLY A 168 15.55 -2.76 -15.54
C GLY A 168 16.54 -1.66 -15.95
N ASN A 169 17.25 -1.00 -15.02
CA ASN A 169 18.30 -0.04 -15.37
C ASN A 169 19.66 -0.33 -14.71
N ASP A 170 20.74 -0.23 -15.49
CA ASP A 170 22.13 -0.54 -15.08
C ASP A 170 22.73 0.45 -14.05
N LYS A 171 21.93 1.39 -13.55
CA LYS A 171 22.33 2.44 -12.60
C LYS A 171 21.79 2.22 -11.20
N THR A 172 21.20 1.06 -10.93
CA THR A 172 20.81 0.63 -9.59
C THR A 172 22.03 0.07 -8.85
N LYS A 173 22.12 0.39 -7.56
CA LYS A 173 23.21 -0.04 -6.69
C LYS A 173 22.67 -0.81 -5.49
N LYS A 174 23.53 -1.64 -4.92
CA LYS A 174 23.30 -2.28 -3.64
C LYS A 174 23.43 -1.23 -2.53
N PHE A 175 22.50 -1.23 -1.57
CA PHE A 175 22.68 -0.45 -0.35
C PHE A 175 23.81 -1.04 0.51
N SER A 176 24.56 -0.17 1.17
CA SER A 176 25.48 -0.57 2.23
C SER A 176 24.72 -0.95 3.51
N ASP A 177 25.35 -1.71 4.40
CA ASP A 177 24.76 -2.10 5.69
C ASP A 177 24.38 -0.87 6.55
N LYS A 178 25.14 0.23 6.44
CA LYS A 178 24.84 1.50 7.11
C LYS A 178 23.59 2.17 6.56
N GLU A 179 23.40 2.14 5.24
CA GLU A 179 22.19 2.65 4.61
C GLU A 179 20.99 1.76 4.97
N LEU A 180 21.12 0.44 4.90
CA LEU A 180 20.08 -0.51 5.33
C LEU A 180 19.67 -0.29 6.78
N LYS A 181 20.62 -0.07 7.70
CA LYS A 181 20.31 0.27 9.10
C LYS A 181 19.45 1.52 9.21
N SER A 182 19.71 2.54 8.39
CA SER A 182 18.95 3.81 8.38
C SER A 182 17.54 3.61 7.80
N ILE A 183 17.42 2.77 6.76
CA ILE A 183 16.11 2.36 6.21
C ILE A 183 15.31 1.61 7.27
N HIS A 184 15.93 0.64 7.97
CA HIS A 184 15.29 -0.10 9.05
C HIS A 184 14.83 0.82 10.19
N GLN A 185 15.63 1.80 10.57
CA GLN A 185 15.25 2.77 11.60
C GLN A 185 14.04 3.58 11.15
N SER A 186 14.05 4.11 9.92
CA SER A 186 12.95 4.91 9.38
C SER A 186 11.62 4.13 9.32
N VAL A 187 11.62 2.86 8.90
CA VAL A 187 10.39 2.04 8.92
C VAL A 187 9.98 1.59 10.32
N ALA A 188 10.93 1.48 11.25
CA ALA A 188 10.65 1.11 12.63
C ALA A 188 10.09 2.29 13.44
N ASP A 189 10.47 3.51 13.07
CA ASP A 189 9.99 4.75 13.69
C ASP A 189 8.56 5.11 13.29
N LEU A 190 8.06 4.53 12.19
CA LEU A 190 6.72 4.76 11.66
C LEU A 190 5.72 3.67 12.08
N PRO A 191 4.43 4.00 12.24
CA PRO A 191 3.39 3.01 12.48
C PRO A 191 3.33 1.95 11.38
N LYS A 192 3.20 0.67 11.76
CA LYS A 192 3.10 -0.44 10.80
C LYS A 192 1.94 -0.30 9.82
N SER A 193 0.85 0.37 10.22
CA SER A 193 -0.33 0.61 9.37
C SER A 193 -0.07 1.50 8.15
N LEU A 194 1.04 2.26 8.15
CA LEU A 194 1.47 3.00 6.97
C LEU A 194 2.05 2.08 5.88
N PHE A 195 2.38 0.83 6.25
CA PHE A 195 2.87 -0.18 5.33
C PHE A 195 1.80 -1.29 5.12
N PRO A 196 1.73 -1.88 3.92
CA PRO A 196 2.58 -1.61 2.76
C PRO A 196 2.21 -0.29 2.06
N ILE A 197 3.20 0.46 1.60
CA ILE A 197 3.00 1.64 0.72
C ILE A 197 2.25 1.22 -0.54
N ARG A 198 2.84 0.23 -1.20
CA ARG A 198 2.29 -0.57 -2.29
C ARG A 198 2.93 -1.94 -2.17
N ILE A 199 2.25 -2.98 -2.67
CA ILE A 199 2.79 -4.33 -2.70
C ILE A 199 4.16 -4.31 -3.39
N ALA A 200 5.17 -4.91 -2.78
CA ALA A 200 6.56 -4.95 -3.24
C ALA A 200 7.09 -3.60 -3.80
N LYS A 201 6.78 -2.48 -3.13
CA LYS A 201 7.25 -1.15 -3.52
C LYS A 201 8.78 -1.13 -3.52
N SER A 202 9.38 -0.77 -4.65
CA SER A 202 10.83 -0.72 -4.73
C SER A 202 11.39 0.54 -4.08
N PHE A 203 12.32 0.33 -3.15
CA PHE A 203 13.17 1.37 -2.57
C PHE A 203 14.56 1.21 -3.17
N ARG A 204 15.02 2.20 -3.94
CA ARG A 204 16.20 2.07 -4.80
C ARG A 204 17.37 2.89 -4.31
N ARG A 205 18.57 2.37 -4.53
CA ARG A 205 19.80 3.17 -4.54
C ARG A 205 20.23 3.36 -5.99
N SER A 206 20.53 4.59 -6.40
CA SER A 206 20.91 4.87 -7.78
C SER A 206 22.11 5.81 -7.91
N SER A 207 22.91 5.60 -8.96
CA SER A 207 23.96 6.52 -9.40
C SER A 207 23.52 7.45 -10.53
N LEU A 208 22.21 7.62 -10.73
CA LEU A 208 21.67 8.55 -11.73
C LEU A 208 22.00 10.01 -11.43
N SER A 209 22.17 10.35 -10.15
CA SER A 209 22.60 11.67 -9.70
C SER A 209 23.76 11.52 -8.73
N ASN A 210 24.86 12.23 -9.03
CA ASN A 210 26.02 12.37 -8.15
C ASN A 210 25.99 13.71 -7.38
N GLY A 211 24.95 14.53 -7.61
CA GLY A 211 24.87 15.94 -7.23
C GLY A 211 24.06 16.21 -5.96
N ASN A 212 23.31 17.31 -5.96
CA ASN A 212 22.60 17.87 -4.79
C ASN A 212 21.27 17.19 -4.47
N THR A 213 20.74 16.38 -5.39
CA THR A 213 19.51 15.62 -5.16
C THR A 213 19.81 14.40 -4.31
N LEU A 214 19.16 14.27 -3.16
CA LEU A 214 19.39 13.16 -2.22
C LEU A 214 18.46 11.98 -2.50
N GLY A 215 17.21 12.28 -2.87
CA GLY A 215 16.25 11.29 -3.29
C GLY A 215 15.14 11.85 -4.17
N ASN A 216 14.08 11.07 -4.37
CA ASN A 216 12.87 11.53 -5.04
C ASN A 216 11.64 10.78 -4.53
N ALA A 217 10.47 11.40 -4.78
CA ALA A 217 9.15 10.90 -4.39
C ALA A 217 8.81 9.48 -4.88
N THR A 218 9.61 8.85 -5.74
CA THR A 218 9.46 7.44 -6.13
C THR A 218 10.31 6.47 -5.28
N ILE A 219 10.76 6.93 -4.11
CA ILE A 219 11.62 6.24 -3.13
C ILE A 219 12.93 5.75 -3.77
N MET A 220 13.70 6.67 -4.32
CA MET A 220 15.04 6.41 -4.85
C MET A 220 16.06 7.31 -4.15
N LEU A 221 17.08 6.75 -3.50
CA LEU A 221 18.21 7.50 -2.94
C LEU A 221 19.37 7.58 -3.93
N PHE A 222 19.97 8.75 -4.05
CA PHE A 222 21.08 9.04 -4.94
C PHE A 222 22.43 9.07 -4.21
N GLU A 223 23.55 9.26 -4.93
CA GLU A 223 24.90 9.19 -4.32
C GLU A 223 25.12 10.20 -3.19
N GLY A 224 24.47 11.36 -3.27
CA GLY A 224 24.58 12.42 -2.27
C GLY A 224 24.26 11.94 -0.85
N ILE A 225 23.40 10.92 -0.72
CA ILE A 225 22.99 10.33 0.57
C ILE A 225 24.18 9.83 1.39
N THR A 226 25.26 9.40 0.73
CA THR A 226 26.41 8.77 1.40
C THR A 226 27.12 9.71 2.39
N LYS A 227 27.02 11.02 2.16
CA LYS A 227 27.65 12.08 2.98
C LYS A 227 26.96 12.28 4.34
N TYR A 228 25.71 11.85 4.46
CA TYR A 228 24.89 12.05 5.65
C TYR A 228 25.13 10.95 6.69
N ASN A 229 24.93 11.28 7.95
CA ASN A 229 25.04 10.32 9.04
C ASN A 229 23.78 9.41 9.10
N HIS A 230 23.73 8.53 10.10
CA HIS A 230 22.62 7.59 10.25
C HIS A 230 21.26 8.28 10.46
N ASN A 231 21.20 9.24 11.37
CA ASN A 231 19.97 9.94 11.74
C ASN A 231 19.47 10.79 10.58
N GLU A 232 20.35 11.55 9.94
CA GLU A 232 20.00 12.34 8.75
C GLU A 232 19.46 11.45 7.61
N LYS A 233 20.07 10.28 7.39
CA LYS A 233 19.55 9.29 6.42
C LYS A 233 18.18 8.76 6.81
N THR A 234 17.94 8.53 8.10
CA THR A 234 16.63 8.12 8.62
C THR A 234 15.57 9.20 8.34
N GLY A 235 15.89 10.47 8.56
CA GLY A 235 15.03 11.61 8.23
C GLY A 235 14.72 11.66 6.73
N ILE A 236 15.74 11.55 5.88
CA ILE A 236 15.57 11.53 4.41
C ILE A 236 14.74 10.33 3.96
N CYS A 237 14.95 9.13 4.51
CA CYS A 237 14.11 7.97 4.16
C CYS A 237 12.64 8.21 4.56
N THR A 238 12.42 8.81 5.73
CA THR A 238 11.08 9.14 6.24
C THR A 238 10.39 10.17 5.34
N HIS A 239 11.12 11.18 4.89
CA HIS A 239 10.68 12.15 3.89
C HIS A 239 10.19 11.44 2.60
N GLU A 240 11.00 10.54 2.04
CA GLU A 240 10.61 9.83 0.81
C GLU A 240 9.43 8.88 1.02
N PHE A 241 9.30 8.28 2.21
CA PHE A 241 8.13 7.50 2.56
C PHE A 241 6.87 8.38 2.67
N ALA A 242 6.99 9.59 3.22
CA ALA A 242 5.88 10.53 3.35
C ALA A 242 5.27 10.89 2.00
N HIS A 243 6.09 11.17 0.97
CA HIS A 243 5.62 11.35 -0.42
C HIS A 243 4.75 10.18 -0.89
N ASN A 244 5.05 8.95 -0.46
CA ASN A 244 4.38 7.77 -0.94
C ASN A 244 3.12 7.42 -0.16
N PHE A 245 3.08 7.69 1.15
CA PHE A 245 1.83 7.63 1.89
C PHE A 245 0.89 8.75 1.43
N SER A 246 1.43 9.91 1.08
CA SER A 246 0.68 11.01 0.49
C SER A 246 0.06 10.62 -0.85
N ASP A 247 0.84 10.11 -1.79
CA ASP A 247 0.36 9.62 -3.09
C ASP A 247 -0.75 8.56 -2.93
N ARG A 248 -0.60 7.66 -1.94
CA ARG A 248 -1.62 6.64 -1.64
C ARG A 248 -2.94 7.25 -1.16
N GLY A 249 -2.88 8.26 -0.29
CA GLY A 249 -4.06 8.88 0.32
C GLY A 249 -4.48 10.23 -0.29
N LYS A 250 -3.80 10.70 -1.35
CA LYS A 250 -3.93 12.04 -1.95
C LYS A 250 -3.96 13.15 -0.90
N LEU A 251 -2.96 13.19 -0.02
CA LEU A 251 -2.95 14.06 1.16
C LEU A 251 -2.40 15.46 0.86
N ASP A 252 -1.23 15.53 0.23
CA ASP A 252 -0.49 16.75 -0.16
C ASP A 252 -1.17 17.59 -1.23
N GLU A 253 -2.07 17.01 -2.01
CA GLU A 253 -2.91 17.72 -2.97
C GLU A 253 -4.39 17.81 -2.51
N SER A 254 -4.68 17.41 -1.27
CA SER A 254 -6.04 17.54 -0.73
C SER A 254 -6.43 19.03 -0.58
N PRO A 255 -7.70 19.40 -0.82
CA PRO A 255 -8.16 20.77 -0.62
C PRO A 255 -7.85 21.33 0.77
N ASP A 256 -7.96 20.48 1.80
CA ASP A 256 -7.63 20.84 3.19
C ASP A 256 -6.14 21.20 3.33
N TRP A 257 -5.24 20.33 2.85
CA TRP A 257 -3.80 20.58 2.91
C TRP A 257 -3.39 21.84 2.14
N LEU A 258 -3.92 22.02 0.93
CA LEU A 258 -3.62 23.18 0.09
C LEU A 258 -4.10 24.49 0.77
N ASN A 259 -5.30 24.49 1.37
CA ASN A 259 -5.83 25.66 2.07
C ASN A 259 -5.05 25.99 3.36
N ILE A 260 -4.70 24.99 4.17
CA ILE A 260 -3.90 25.21 5.39
C ILE A 260 -2.51 25.75 5.05
N SER A 261 -1.92 25.22 3.99
CA SER A 261 -0.56 25.54 3.56
C SER A 261 -0.46 26.80 2.70
N GLY A 262 -1.59 27.28 2.18
CA GLY A 262 -1.64 28.43 1.28
C GLY A 262 -1.10 28.14 -0.12
N TRP A 263 -1.24 26.91 -0.61
CA TRP A 263 -0.82 26.53 -1.96
C TRP A 263 -1.95 26.76 -2.96
N ILE A 264 -1.61 27.36 -4.10
CA ILE A 264 -2.52 27.63 -5.22
C ILE A 264 -1.97 26.91 -6.45
N ASP A 265 -2.81 26.09 -7.09
CA ASP A 265 -2.48 25.51 -8.39
C ASP A 265 -2.81 26.50 -9.52
N ASN A 266 -1.78 26.97 -10.22
CA ASN A 266 -1.90 27.82 -11.40
C ASN A 266 -1.52 27.05 -12.68
N GLY A 267 -2.24 25.95 -12.95
CA GLY A 267 -2.05 25.13 -14.15
C GLY A 267 -0.81 24.24 -14.10
N GLY A 268 -0.61 23.55 -12.98
CA GLY A 268 0.54 22.70 -12.68
C GLY A 268 1.75 23.47 -12.13
N LYS A 269 1.60 24.76 -11.84
CA LYS A 269 2.60 25.59 -11.16
C LYS A 269 2.08 25.97 -9.80
N TRP A 270 2.77 25.51 -8.77
CA TRP A 270 2.44 25.81 -7.39
C TRP A 270 2.90 27.22 -7.02
N GLU A 271 1.93 28.06 -6.65
CA GLU A 271 2.15 29.40 -6.14
C GLU A 271 1.67 29.47 -4.69
N ARG A 272 2.15 30.48 -3.96
CA ARG A 272 1.76 30.70 -2.56
C ARG A 272 0.77 31.84 -2.48
N ASP A 273 -0.27 31.65 -1.68
CA ASP A 273 -1.17 32.72 -1.32
C ASP A 273 -0.43 33.79 -0.51
N SER A 274 -0.12 34.91 -1.15
CA SER A 274 0.59 36.03 -0.54
C SER A 274 -0.31 36.88 0.38
N SER A 275 -1.63 36.65 0.36
CA SER A 275 -2.58 37.37 1.21
C SER A 275 -2.63 36.85 2.65
N ARG A 276 -2.03 35.68 2.91
CA ARG A 276 -2.02 35.01 4.21
C ARG A 276 -0.59 34.73 4.64
N ASN A 277 -0.33 34.87 5.94
CA ASN A 277 0.98 34.55 6.50
C ASN A 277 1.06 33.05 6.83
N HIS A 278 1.32 32.23 5.81
CA HIS A 278 1.53 30.79 5.99
C HIS A 278 2.98 30.47 6.37
N THR A 279 3.13 29.64 7.38
CA THR A 279 4.41 29.22 7.96
C THR A 279 4.77 27.81 7.46
N PHE A 280 6.07 27.63 7.22
CA PHE A 280 6.65 26.37 6.75
C PHE A 280 7.68 25.90 7.78
N VAL A 281 7.74 24.60 8.01
CA VAL A 281 8.67 24.00 8.98
C VAL A 281 10.13 24.03 8.54
N SER A 282 10.39 24.15 7.24
CA SER A 282 11.74 24.21 6.68
C SER A 282 11.78 25.02 5.40
N LYS A 283 12.99 25.38 4.95
CA LYS A 283 13.16 26.00 3.63
C LYS A 283 12.76 25.05 2.50
N TYR A 284 12.98 23.76 2.68
CA TYR A 284 12.66 22.76 1.66
C TYR A 284 11.15 22.57 1.52
N ALA A 285 10.39 22.66 2.61
CA ALA A 285 8.92 22.66 2.61
C ALA A 285 8.30 23.77 1.72
N MET A 286 9.04 24.85 1.45
CA MET A 286 8.57 25.95 0.60
C MET A 286 8.65 25.66 -0.91
N ALA A 287 9.08 24.46 -1.32
CA ALA A 287 9.30 24.14 -2.73
C ALA A 287 8.00 23.84 -3.49
N ASN A 288 7.11 23.05 -2.92
CA ASN A 288 5.79 22.67 -3.46
C ASN A 288 4.97 21.93 -2.37
N PRO A 289 3.66 21.65 -2.57
CA PRO A 289 2.81 21.02 -1.55
C PRO A 289 3.28 19.64 -1.08
N GLY A 290 3.87 18.84 -1.99
CA GLY A 290 4.39 17.52 -1.66
C GLY A 290 5.61 17.60 -0.74
N GLU A 291 6.56 18.50 -1.04
CA GLU A 291 7.74 18.72 -0.17
C GLU A 291 7.33 19.32 1.18
N ASP A 292 6.34 20.21 1.19
CA ASP A 292 5.73 20.74 2.41
C ASP A 292 5.16 19.63 3.29
N PHE A 293 4.38 18.72 2.69
CA PHE A 293 3.79 17.59 3.39
C PHE A 293 4.87 16.64 3.91
N ALA A 294 5.83 16.27 3.07
CA ALA A 294 6.89 15.34 3.45
C ALA A 294 7.77 15.89 4.58
N GLU A 295 8.17 17.16 4.50
CA GLU A 295 8.90 17.84 5.58
C GLU A 295 8.06 17.99 6.85
N SER A 296 6.76 18.25 6.71
CA SER A 296 5.86 18.31 7.86
C SER A 296 5.69 16.94 8.52
N VAL A 297 5.69 15.82 7.78
CA VAL A 297 5.68 14.47 8.37
C VAL A 297 6.98 14.17 9.11
N VAL A 298 8.13 14.58 8.56
CA VAL A 298 9.44 14.45 9.24
C VAL A 298 9.45 15.28 10.52
N ALA A 299 9.00 16.53 10.46
CA ALA A 299 8.84 17.40 11.62
C ALA A 299 7.92 16.74 12.66
N TYR A 300 6.73 16.29 12.25
CA TYR A 300 5.78 15.64 13.15
C TYR A 300 6.39 14.45 13.89
N ARG A 301 7.20 13.65 13.19
CA ARG A 301 7.81 12.46 13.78
C ARG A 301 8.98 12.80 14.71
N TYR A 302 9.87 13.70 14.31
CA TYR A 302 11.17 13.88 15.00
C TYR A 302 11.33 15.22 15.71
N ASN A 303 10.56 16.24 15.34
CA ASN A 303 10.51 17.55 15.99
C ASN A 303 9.06 18.11 16.01
N PRO A 304 8.12 17.43 16.69
CA PRO A 304 6.70 17.75 16.64
C PRO A 304 6.39 19.17 17.14
N ASP A 305 7.18 19.68 18.09
CA ASP A 305 7.01 21.02 18.64
C ASP A 305 7.36 22.10 17.60
N ALA A 306 8.36 21.87 16.75
CA ALA A 306 8.66 22.80 15.65
C ALA A 306 7.52 22.87 14.63
N LEU A 307 6.89 21.73 14.29
CA LEU A 307 5.70 21.73 13.43
C LEU A 307 4.52 22.44 14.08
N ARG A 308 4.23 22.13 15.35
CA ARG A 308 3.13 22.74 16.09
C ARG A 308 3.31 24.24 16.24
N ALA A 309 4.55 24.70 16.47
CA ALA A 309 4.88 26.12 16.55
C ALA A 309 4.80 26.81 15.18
N ALA A 310 5.15 26.12 14.10
CA ALA A 310 5.00 26.63 12.75
C ALA A 310 3.51 26.72 12.38
N SER A 311 2.79 25.59 12.32
CA SER A 311 1.36 25.52 12.02
C SER A 311 0.68 24.42 12.84
N PRO A 312 -0.13 24.79 13.86
CA PRO A 312 -0.98 23.86 14.59
C PRO A 312 -1.93 23.07 13.67
N GLU A 313 -2.43 23.70 12.60
CA GLU A 313 -3.37 23.08 11.67
C GLU A 313 -2.71 21.95 10.86
N LYS A 314 -1.47 22.15 10.38
CA LYS A 314 -0.68 21.08 9.74
C LYS A 314 -0.34 19.97 10.73
N TYR A 315 -0.04 20.33 11.97
CA TYR A 315 0.20 19.38 13.04
C TYR A 315 -1.02 18.46 13.25
N ASP A 316 -2.22 19.04 13.40
CA ASP A 316 -3.45 18.27 13.60
C ASP A 316 -3.85 17.44 12.37
N PHE A 317 -3.64 17.98 11.17
CA PHE A 317 -3.86 17.25 9.92
C PHE A 317 -3.02 15.97 9.86
N ILE A 318 -1.71 16.08 10.12
CA ILE A 318 -0.80 14.93 10.10
C ILE A 318 -1.09 13.97 11.26
N LYS A 319 -1.36 14.50 12.45
CA LYS A 319 -1.76 13.71 13.62
C LYS A 319 -2.93 12.80 13.28
N GLU A 320 -4.03 13.36 12.78
CA GLU A 320 -5.29 12.63 12.59
C GLU A 320 -5.26 11.74 11.35
N LEU A 321 -4.80 12.27 10.22
CA LEU A 321 -4.97 11.60 8.93
C LEU A 321 -3.81 10.66 8.57
N VAL A 322 -2.61 10.90 9.11
CA VAL A 322 -1.43 10.06 8.86
C VAL A 322 -1.14 9.14 10.04
N PHE A 323 -1.09 9.71 11.25
CA PHE A 323 -0.68 9.00 12.46
C PHE A 323 -1.85 8.56 13.35
N LYS A 324 -3.09 8.76 12.90
CA LYS A 324 -4.33 8.33 13.56
C LYS A 324 -4.48 8.80 15.00
N GLY A 325 -4.05 10.00 15.35
CA GLY A 325 -4.08 10.53 16.70
C GLY A 325 -2.85 10.22 17.56
N ARG A 326 -1.83 9.55 17.01
CA ARG A 326 -0.60 9.23 17.74
C ARG A 326 0.28 10.46 17.86
N GLU A 327 0.68 10.80 19.08
CA GLU A 327 1.58 11.93 19.36
C GLU A 327 3.00 11.46 19.74
N TYR A 328 3.99 12.27 19.36
CA TYR A 328 5.42 12.02 19.60
C TYR A 328 6.06 13.08 20.51
N THR A 329 5.27 13.75 21.34
CA THR A 329 5.68 14.85 22.22
C THR A 329 6.15 14.39 23.60
N GLU A 330 5.71 13.22 24.06
CA GLU A 330 6.11 12.64 25.35
C GLU A 330 6.72 11.26 25.16
N GLY A 331 7.90 11.02 25.77
CA GLY A 331 8.62 9.74 25.73
C GLY A 331 7.99 8.61 26.56
N ASN A 332 6.69 8.66 26.82
CA ASN A 332 6.00 7.59 27.53
C ASN A 332 5.75 6.41 26.56
N GLU A 333 6.07 5.17 26.95
CA GLU A 333 5.94 4.01 26.03
C GLU A 333 4.50 3.79 25.54
N LYS A 334 3.50 4.32 26.26
CA LYS A 334 2.07 4.22 25.94
C LYS A 334 1.66 5.13 24.77
N SER A 335 2.29 6.29 24.57
CA SER A 335 2.08 7.15 23.40
C SER A 335 2.71 6.53 22.15
N CYS A 336 3.80 5.79 22.34
CA CYS A 336 4.62 5.20 21.30
C CYS A 336 4.11 3.88 20.74
N GLN A 337 3.26 3.14 21.45
CA GLN A 337 2.78 1.80 21.06
C GLN A 337 1.31 1.60 21.40
N GLY A 338 0.62 0.79 20.61
CA GLY A 338 -0.81 0.47 20.83
C GLY A 338 -1.77 1.35 20.04
N GLN A 339 -3.06 1.16 20.29
CA GLN A 339 -4.14 1.96 19.70
C GLN A 339 -4.13 3.37 20.29
N THR A 340 -4.38 4.35 19.44
CA THR A 340 -4.50 5.76 19.85
C THR A 340 -5.83 6.00 20.55
N LEU A 341 -5.96 7.13 21.26
CA LEU A 341 -7.24 7.53 21.85
C LEU A 341 -8.34 7.65 20.78
N LEU A 342 -8.01 8.23 19.63
CA LEU A 342 -8.91 8.34 18.48
C LEU A 342 -9.38 6.96 18.01
N GLU A 343 -8.46 6.01 17.83
CA GLU A 343 -8.80 4.63 17.45
C GLU A 343 -9.71 3.97 18.51
N VAL A 344 -9.37 4.10 19.79
CA VAL A 344 -10.16 3.54 20.90
C VAL A 344 -11.56 4.15 20.96
N GLN A 345 -11.71 5.46 20.77
CA GLN A 345 -12.99 6.14 20.79
C GLN A 345 -13.86 5.72 19.60
N MET A 346 -13.30 5.70 18.39
CA MET A 346 -14.00 5.24 17.20
C MET A 346 -14.45 3.79 17.35
N GLU A 347 -13.56 2.90 17.77
CA GLU A 347 -13.89 1.49 17.99
C GLU A 347 -14.94 1.31 19.09
N ALA A 348 -14.86 2.05 20.20
CA ALA A 348 -15.84 1.97 21.28
C ALA A 348 -17.22 2.48 20.84
N THR A 349 -17.27 3.53 20.02
CA THR A 349 -18.52 4.06 19.46
C THR A 349 -19.13 3.07 18.48
N LEU A 350 -18.35 2.58 17.52
CA LEU A 350 -18.82 1.62 16.53
C LEU A 350 -19.21 0.29 17.19
N ASN A 351 -18.41 -0.26 18.11
CA ASN A 351 -18.69 -1.55 18.72
C ASN A 351 -19.99 -1.60 19.54
N LYS A 352 -20.54 -0.47 19.99
CA LYS A 352 -21.87 -0.42 20.65
C LYS A 352 -23.01 -0.81 19.70
N ASP A 353 -22.83 -0.54 18.41
CA ASP A 353 -23.87 -0.69 17.40
C ASP A 353 -23.71 -1.98 16.59
N VAL A 354 -22.70 -2.81 16.88
CA VAL A 354 -22.42 -4.06 16.12
C VAL A 354 -23.66 -4.95 16.06
N LYS A 355 -24.36 -5.16 17.18
CA LYS A 355 -25.52 -6.06 17.22
C LYS A 355 -26.69 -5.52 16.39
N GLU A 356 -26.90 -4.21 16.40
CA GLU A 356 -27.93 -3.58 15.59
C GLU A 356 -27.55 -3.64 14.10
N PHE A 357 -26.29 -3.36 13.78
CA PHE A 357 -25.74 -3.49 12.45
C PHE A 357 -25.88 -4.93 11.90
N GLU A 358 -25.52 -5.96 12.68
CA GLU A 358 -25.66 -7.37 12.30
C GLU A 358 -27.12 -7.75 12.02
N ARG A 359 -28.05 -7.24 12.83
CA ARG A 359 -29.50 -7.43 12.64
C ARG A 359 -29.99 -6.78 11.36
N GLU A 360 -29.56 -5.56 11.06
CA GLU A 360 -29.99 -4.81 9.87
C GLU A 360 -29.38 -5.34 8.57
N ASN A 361 -28.18 -5.91 8.66
CA ASN A 361 -27.45 -6.50 7.54
C ASN A 361 -27.56 -8.03 7.54
N SER A 362 -28.59 -8.60 8.18
CA SER A 362 -28.80 -10.04 8.27
C SER A 362 -29.15 -10.66 6.91
N GLU A 363 -29.79 -9.90 6.00
CA GLU A 363 -30.10 -10.37 4.65
C GLU A 363 -28.82 -10.41 3.79
N PHE A 364 -28.54 -11.56 3.18
CA PHE A 364 -27.49 -11.65 2.19
C PHE A 364 -27.91 -11.00 0.88
N LYS A 365 -27.10 -10.08 0.37
CA LYS A 365 -27.18 -9.65 -1.02
C LYS A 365 -25.79 -9.83 -1.61
N TYR A 366 -25.68 -10.71 -2.60
CA TYR A 366 -24.48 -10.77 -3.42
C TYR A 366 -24.38 -9.44 -4.17
N ASP A 367 -23.53 -8.55 -3.68
CA ASP A 367 -23.33 -7.22 -4.25
C ASP A 367 -21.87 -7.06 -4.73
N GLN A 368 -21.59 -5.93 -5.38
CA GLN A 368 -20.25 -5.62 -5.88
C GLN A 368 -19.17 -5.57 -4.78
N SER A 369 -19.54 -5.41 -3.51
CA SER A 369 -18.54 -5.38 -2.43
C SER A 369 -17.88 -6.74 -2.24
N LEU A 370 -18.61 -7.84 -2.43
CA LEU A 370 -18.06 -9.21 -2.34
C LEU A 370 -17.10 -9.56 -3.48
N ALA A 371 -17.19 -8.87 -4.62
CA ALA A 371 -16.23 -9.05 -5.70
C ALA A 371 -14.78 -8.73 -5.26
N SER A 372 -14.62 -7.84 -4.27
CA SER A 372 -13.30 -7.56 -3.68
C SER A 372 -12.69 -8.76 -2.96
N CYS A 373 -13.51 -9.74 -2.53
CA CYS A 373 -13.08 -11.01 -1.94
C CYS A 373 -12.98 -12.16 -2.95
N SER A 374 -13.01 -11.86 -4.25
CA SER A 374 -13.00 -12.88 -5.31
C SER A 374 -11.84 -13.86 -5.18
N LYS A 375 -10.67 -13.39 -4.77
CA LYS A 375 -9.50 -14.24 -4.59
C LYS A 375 -9.70 -15.26 -3.47
N GLU A 376 -10.19 -14.81 -2.34
CA GLU A 376 -10.43 -15.63 -1.16
C GLU A 376 -11.59 -16.60 -1.40
N ILE A 377 -12.63 -16.16 -2.12
CA ILE A 377 -13.72 -17.01 -2.61
C ILE A 377 -13.15 -18.14 -3.49
N MET A 378 -12.24 -17.82 -4.42
CA MET A 378 -11.60 -18.84 -5.26
C MET A 378 -10.67 -19.77 -4.48
N MET A 379 -9.96 -19.27 -3.46
CA MET A 379 -9.15 -20.11 -2.59
C MET A 379 -10.00 -21.12 -1.79
N ARG A 380 -11.22 -20.74 -1.41
CA ARG A 380 -12.17 -21.65 -0.74
C ARG A 380 -12.53 -22.83 -1.65
N PHE A 381 -12.70 -22.59 -2.95
CA PHE A 381 -12.93 -23.67 -3.91
C PHE A 381 -11.77 -24.68 -3.94
N ASP A 382 -10.52 -24.24 -3.72
CA ASP A 382 -9.31 -25.07 -3.59
C ASP A 382 -9.21 -25.88 -2.30
N GLY A 383 -10.24 -25.88 -1.46
CA GLY A 383 -10.19 -26.51 -0.14
C GLY A 383 -9.19 -25.82 0.79
N ARG A 384 -8.81 -24.56 0.48
CA ARG A 384 -7.94 -23.74 1.33
C ARG A 384 -8.77 -22.88 2.30
N ARG A 385 -8.05 -22.40 3.32
CA ARG A 385 -8.53 -21.94 4.63
C ARG A 385 -9.67 -20.91 4.59
N ASP A 386 -10.71 -21.25 5.33
CA ASP A 386 -11.88 -20.44 5.69
C ASP A 386 -11.53 -19.06 6.28
N ASP A 387 -10.42 -18.96 7.01
CA ASP A 387 -10.00 -17.75 7.71
C ASP A 387 -9.72 -16.57 6.77
N ASP A 388 -9.16 -16.83 5.58
CA ASP A 388 -8.79 -15.76 4.64
C ASP A 388 -10.06 -15.11 4.04
N LEU A 389 -11.06 -15.91 3.68
CA LEU A 389 -12.37 -15.41 3.24
C LEU A 389 -13.12 -14.72 4.38
N LYS A 390 -13.13 -15.33 5.57
CA LYS A 390 -13.78 -14.75 6.75
C LYS A 390 -13.21 -13.37 7.07
N LYS A 391 -11.89 -13.22 7.01
CA LYS A 391 -11.20 -11.94 7.18
C LYS A 391 -11.57 -10.92 6.11
N CYS A 392 -11.68 -11.35 4.85
CA CYS A 392 -12.09 -10.47 3.76
C CYS A 392 -13.54 -9.97 3.94
N ILE A 393 -14.47 -10.89 4.27
CA ILE A 393 -15.86 -10.56 4.60
C ILE A 393 -15.93 -9.60 5.78
N SER A 394 -15.17 -9.87 6.85
CA SER A 394 -15.08 -8.99 8.01
C SER A 394 -14.70 -7.57 7.61
N LYS A 395 -13.71 -7.39 6.72
CA LYS A 395 -13.31 -6.05 6.23
C LYS A 395 -14.43 -5.34 5.47
N ILE A 396 -15.19 -6.06 4.63
CA ILE A 396 -16.34 -5.49 3.92
C ILE A 396 -17.37 -4.96 4.92
N TYR A 397 -17.73 -5.78 5.91
CA TYR A 397 -18.75 -5.40 6.88
C TYR A 397 -18.26 -4.32 7.85
N GLN A 398 -16.97 -4.31 8.20
CA GLN A 398 -16.36 -3.20 8.94
C GLN A 398 -16.50 -1.87 8.19
N LYS A 399 -16.26 -1.88 6.87
CA LYS A 399 -16.44 -0.68 6.03
C LYS A 399 -17.91 -0.25 5.97
N LYS A 400 -18.84 -1.19 5.72
CA LYS A 400 -20.29 -0.88 5.72
C LYS A 400 -20.75 -0.31 7.05
N MET A 401 -20.25 -0.87 8.15
CA MET A 401 -20.57 -0.41 9.50
C MET A 401 -20.10 1.01 9.73
N LEU A 402 -18.88 1.33 9.31
CA LEU A 402 -18.37 2.69 9.37
C LEU A 402 -19.22 3.66 8.54
N GLU A 403 -19.53 3.30 7.30
CA GLU A 403 -20.34 4.15 6.41
C GLU A 403 -21.71 4.48 7.01
N GLN A 404 -22.37 3.49 7.63
CA GLN A 404 -23.68 3.65 8.29
C GLN A 404 -23.61 4.48 9.58
N ASN A 405 -22.47 4.48 10.26
CA ASN A 405 -22.28 5.16 11.54
C ASN A 405 -21.34 6.36 11.47
N TRP A 406 -21.02 6.84 10.26
CA TRP A 406 -20.06 7.91 10.04
C TRP A 406 -20.40 9.17 10.83
N ASP A 407 -21.68 9.56 10.85
CA ASP A 407 -22.15 10.77 11.55
C ASP A 407 -21.95 10.70 13.08
N LYS A 408 -21.80 9.49 13.65
CA LYS A 408 -21.55 9.30 15.08
C LYS A 408 -20.09 9.51 15.48
N ILE A 409 -19.17 9.46 14.51
CA ILE A 409 -17.73 9.54 14.75
C ILE A 409 -17.06 10.70 14.00
N SER A 410 -17.74 11.31 13.03
CA SER A 410 -17.17 12.37 12.20
C SER A 410 -16.76 13.59 13.02
N SER A 411 -17.41 13.83 14.16
CA SER A 411 -17.07 14.90 15.10
C SER A 411 -15.73 14.71 15.81
N GLU A 412 -15.15 13.50 15.78
CA GLU A 412 -13.82 13.23 16.34
C GLU A 412 -12.68 13.70 15.41
N PHE A 413 -13.01 14.13 14.18
CA PHE A 413 -12.05 14.57 13.17
C PHE A 413 -12.18 16.05 12.89
N ASN A 414 -11.04 16.75 12.80
CA ASN A 414 -10.98 18.10 12.27
C ASN A 414 -11.19 18.12 10.74
N TYR A 415 -10.88 17.02 10.07
CA TYR A 415 -11.00 16.85 8.61
C TYR A 415 -11.89 15.64 8.26
N PRO A 416 -13.20 15.69 8.57
CA PRO A 416 -14.07 14.51 8.50
C PRO A 416 -14.19 13.95 7.07
N GLU A 417 -14.39 14.79 6.06
CA GLU A 417 -14.54 14.30 4.68
C GLU A 417 -13.27 13.58 4.18
N LYS A 418 -12.10 14.13 4.49
CA LYS A 418 -10.83 13.50 4.12
C LYS A 418 -10.58 12.22 4.91
N ALA A 419 -10.89 12.20 6.20
CA ALA A 419 -10.83 10.99 7.02
C ALA A 419 -11.73 9.89 6.45
N LYS A 420 -12.97 10.22 6.05
CA LYS A 420 -13.90 9.29 5.40
C LYS A 420 -13.33 8.70 4.11
N GLU A 421 -12.75 9.53 3.24
CA GLU A 421 -12.07 9.08 2.01
C GLU A 421 -10.96 8.08 2.32
N LEU A 422 -10.07 8.42 3.25
CA LEU A 422 -8.93 7.58 3.60
C LEU A 422 -9.35 6.24 4.20
N ILE A 423 -10.40 6.21 5.02
CA ILE A 423 -10.89 4.94 5.55
C ILE A 423 -11.50 4.10 4.42
N ASN A 424 -12.24 4.71 3.49
CA ASN A 424 -12.80 4.02 2.32
C ASN A 424 -11.74 3.43 1.39
N GLU A 425 -10.56 4.05 1.33
CA GLU A 425 -9.38 3.59 0.58
C GLU A 425 -8.51 2.57 1.37
N ASN A 426 -8.97 2.09 2.54
CA ASN A 426 -8.23 1.20 3.46
C ASN A 426 -6.89 1.77 3.94
N PHE A 427 -6.77 3.10 4.02
CA PHE A 427 -5.63 3.74 4.68
C PHE A 427 -5.68 3.52 6.21
N PHE A 428 -6.89 3.31 6.75
CA PHE A 428 -7.16 2.96 8.13
C PHE A 428 -7.64 1.50 8.23
N ASP A 429 -6.87 0.63 8.87
CA ASP A 429 -7.43 -0.58 9.47
C ASP A 429 -8.11 -0.22 10.80
N MET A 430 -9.32 -0.71 11.03
CA MET A 430 -10.05 -0.62 12.30
C MET A 430 -10.37 -2.02 12.82
N ASN A 431 -10.29 -2.23 14.12
CA ASN A 431 -10.60 -3.51 14.73
C ASN A 431 -12.04 -3.53 15.25
N LEU A 432 -13.03 -3.61 14.34
CA LEU A 432 -14.42 -3.77 14.76
C LEU A 432 -14.73 -5.25 14.98
N ASN A 433 -15.37 -5.54 16.11
CA ASN A 433 -15.67 -6.89 16.55
C ASN A 433 -16.96 -7.40 15.90
N ILE A 434 -16.90 -7.67 14.59
CA ILE A 434 -17.99 -8.36 13.89
C ILE A 434 -18.04 -9.79 14.41
N GLY A 435 -19.20 -10.23 14.89
CA GLY A 435 -19.37 -11.52 15.55
C GLY A 435 -19.04 -12.69 14.62
N ASP A 436 -18.31 -13.68 15.15
CA ASP A 436 -17.98 -14.89 14.40
C ASP A 436 -19.23 -15.62 13.88
N ASP A 437 -20.30 -15.67 14.68
CA ASP A 437 -21.58 -16.27 14.29
C ASP A 437 -22.19 -15.59 13.06
N PHE A 438 -22.10 -14.25 13.00
CA PHE A 438 -22.55 -13.46 11.87
C PHE A 438 -21.70 -13.74 10.63
N LEU A 439 -20.38 -13.73 10.78
CA LEU A 439 -19.46 -14.03 9.67
C LEU A 439 -19.64 -15.46 9.14
N ASP A 440 -19.82 -16.44 10.03
CA ASP A 440 -20.06 -17.83 9.66
C ASP A 440 -21.42 -17.99 8.97
N GLN A 441 -22.44 -17.23 9.38
CA GLN A 441 -23.69 -17.15 8.65
C GLN A 441 -23.47 -16.60 7.24
N LYS A 442 -22.73 -15.50 7.09
CA LYS A 442 -22.42 -14.92 5.76
C LYS A 442 -21.65 -15.88 4.87
N MET A 443 -20.72 -16.65 5.44
CA MET A 443 -20.02 -17.69 4.70
C MET A 443 -20.94 -18.80 4.21
N ARG A 444 -21.89 -19.27 5.04
CA ARG A 444 -22.90 -20.25 4.61
C ARG A 444 -23.81 -19.71 3.51
N GLU A 445 -24.18 -18.44 3.58
CA GLU A 445 -24.97 -17.77 2.54
C GLU A 445 -24.18 -17.67 1.21
N ILE A 446 -22.89 -17.33 1.27
CA ILE A 446 -22.00 -17.37 0.11
C ILE A 446 -21.90 -18.78 -0.46
N ASP A 447 -21.69 -19.79 0.38
CA ASP A 447 -21.60 -21.19 -0.07
C ASP A 447 -22.89 -21.66 -0.75
N ALA A 448 -24.06 -21.28 -0.21
CA ALA A 448 -25.35 -21.59 -0.81
C ALA A 448 -25.51 -20.93 -2.19
N GLU A 449 -25.09 -19.68 -2.34
CA GLU A 449 -25.15 -18.95 -3.61
C GLU A 449 -24.16 -19.52 -4.64
N LEU A 450 -22.93 -19.82 -4.22
CA LEU A 450 -21.95 -20.50 -5.07
C LEU A 450 -22.44 -21.87 -5.53
N GLY A 451 -23.10 -22.62 -4.64
CA GLY A 451 -23.74 -23.89 -4.97
C GLY A 451 -24.88 -23.74 -5.99
N ARG A 452 -25.71 -22.69 -5.87
CA ARG A 452 -26.74 -22.36 -6.88
C ARG A 452 -26.11 -22.02 -8.23
N ILE A 453 -25.07 -21.19 -8.25
CA ILE A 453 -24.35 -20.80 -9.48
C ILE A 453 -23.75 -22.03 -10.16
N GLU A 454 -23.16 -22.95 -9.38
CA GLU A 454 -22.64 -24.22 -9.89
C GLU A 454 -23.76 -25.07 -10.50
N GLU A 455 -24.88 -25.24 -9.80
CA GLU A 455 -26.03 -26.02 -10.27
C GLU A 455 -26.62 -25.45 -11.57
N ASP A 456 -26.84 -24.14 -11.63
CA ASP A 456 -27.39 -23.46 -12.81
C ASP A 456 -26.40 -23.53 -13.98
N SER A 457 -25.10 -23.41 -13.72
CA SER A 457 -24.05 -23.60 -14.73
C SER A 457 -24.05 -25.03 -15.28
N MET A 458 -24.19 -26.04 -14.41
CA MET A 458 -24.31 -27.44 -14.83
C MET A 458 -25.57 -27.68 -15.66
N LYS A 459 -26.73 -27.12 -15.28
CA LYS A 459 -27.97 -27.23 -16.06
C LYS A 459 -27.80 -26.61 -17.45
N GLY A 460 -27.17 -25.44 -17.54
CA GLY A 460 -26.84 -24.78 -18.80
C GLY A 460 -25.90 -25.61 -19.68
N LEU A 461 -24.87 -26.21 -19.07
CA LEU A 461 -23.93 -27.11 -19.73
C LEU A 461 -24.64 -28.35 -20.31
N VAL A 462 -25.47 -29.02 -19.49
CA VAL A 462 -26.25 -30.21 -19.91
C VAL A 462 -27.24 -29.86 -21.01
N GLY A 463 -27.92 -28.71 -20.92
CA GLY A 463 -28.80 -28.22 -21.97
C GLY A 463 -28.06 -28.01 -23.30
N THR A 464 -26.88 -27.40 -23.24
CA THR A 464 -26.01 -27.16 -24.40
C THR A 464 -25.49 -28.48 -24.99
N MET A 465 -25.06 -29.42 -24.14
CA MET A 465 -24.65 -30.77 -24.54
C MET A 465 -25.76 -31.54 -25.25
N ASN A 466 -26.99 -31.45 -24.75
CA ASN A 466 -28.16 -32.10 -25.35
C ASN A 466 -28.52 -31.48 -26.71
N LEU A 467 -28.39 -30.16 -26.88
CA LEU A 467 -28.52 -29.50 -28.17
C LEU A 467 -27.41 -29.97 -29.13
N TYR A 468 -26.16 -29.96 -28.68
CA TYR A 468 -25.03 -30.38 -29.50
C TYR A 468 -25.17 -31.82 -29.99
N ARG A 469 -25.54 -32.76 -29.10
CA ARG A 469 -25.84 -34.15 -29.44
C ARG A 469 -26.95 -34.31 -30.49
N LYS A 470 -27.91 -33.36 -30.56
CA LYS A 470 -28.95 -33.35 -31.60
C LYS A 470 -28.43 -32.86 -32.96
N PHE A 471 -27.41 -32.01 -32.97
CA PHE A 471 -26.94 -31.32 -34.18
C PHE A 471 -25.62 -31.85 -34.75
N THR A 472 -24.78 -32.51 -33.94
CA THR A 472 -23.52 -33.09 -34.41
C THR A 472 -23.60 -34.61 -34.46
N LYS A 473 -23.08 -35.20 -35.56
CA LYS A 473 -22.88 -36.65 -35.68
C LYS A 473 -21.59 -37.12 -34.98
N GLU A 474 -20.99 -36.26 -34.16
CA GLU A 474 -19.69 -36.54 -33.55
C GLU A 474 -19.85 -37.53 -32.39
N THR A 475 -19.07 -38.60 -32.48
CA THR A 475 -19.10 -39.74 -31.55
C THR A 475 -18.04 -39.65 -30.46
N ASN A 476 -17.13 -38.67 -30.50
CA ASN A 476 -16.02 -38.56 -29.58
C ASN A 476 -16.23 -37.47 -28.52
N VAL A 477 -16.48 -37.93 -27.29
CA VAL A 477 -16.67 -37.15 -26.06
C VAL A 477 -15.46 -36.28 -25.71
N LYS A 478 -14.25 -36.72 -26.08
CA LYS A 478 -13.00 -36.05 -25.74
C LYS A 478 -12.88 -34.69 -26.44
N ASP A 479 -13.21 -34.64 -27.72
CA ASP A 479 -13.07 -33.43 -28.54
C ASP A 479 -14.06 -32.33 -28.12
N PHE A 480 -15.22 -32.73 -27.56
CA PHE A 480 -16.25 -31.82 -27.05
C PHE A 480 -15.90 -31.20 -25.67
N CYS A 481 -15.46 -32.00 -24.68
CA CYS A 481 -15.01 -31.42 -23.39
C CYS A 481 -13.74 -30.56 -23.58
N GLU A 482 -12.84 -30.91 -24.52
CA GLU A 482 -11.59 -30.16 -24.74
C GLU A 482 -11.80 -28.81 -25.44
N ASN A 483 -12.71 -28.68 -26.42
CA ASN A 483 -12.83 -27.46 -27.22
C ASN A 483 -13.96 -26.50 -26.81
N ASP A 484 -15.15 -27.00 -26.45
CA ASP A 484 -16.34 -26.15 -26.28
C ASP A 484 -16.68 -25.86 -24.82
N ILE A 485 -16.36 -26.77 -23.88
CA ILE A 485 -16.66 -26.57 -22.46
C ILE A 485 -15.69 -25.61 -21.79
N VAL A 486 -14.42 -25.61 -22.18
CA VAL A 486 -13.46 -24.56 -21.79
C VAL A 486 -13.97 -23.19 -22.26
N LYS A 487 -14.52 -23.12 -23.48
CA LYS A 487 -15.06 -21.88 -24.06
C LYS A 487 -16.36 -21.42 -23.38
N TYR A 488 -17.25 -22.36 -23.00
CA TYR A 488 -18.55 -22.06 -22.39
C TYR A 488 -18.46 -21.80 -20.88
N GLY A 489 -17.65 -22.59 -20.17
CA GLY A 489 -17.29 -22.34 -18.77
C GLY A 489 -16.64 -20.98 -18.61
N TYR A 490 -15.71 -20.64 -19.51
CA TYR A 490 -15.13 -19.30 -19.62
C TYR A 490 -16.20 -18.24 -19.88
N LEU A 491 -17.14 -18.42 -20.82
CA LEU A 491 -18.20 -17.43 -21.12
C LEU A 491 -19.20 -17.22 -19.98
N LYS A 492 -19.57 -18.26 -19.21
CA LYS A 492 -20.45 -18.11 -18.03
C LYS A 492 -19.73 -17.54 -16.82
N PHE A 493 -18.47 -17.91 -16.59
CA PHE A 493 -17.58 -17.17 -15.68
C PHE A 493 -17.36 -15.73 -16.14
N ARG A 494 -17.44 -15.50 -17.44
CA ARG A 494 -17.40 -14.16 -18.02
C ARG A 494 -18.70 -13.39 -17.85
N GLU A 495 -19.83 -14.03 -17.60
CA GLU A 495 -21.04 -13.31 -17.14
C GLU A 495 -20.90 -12.88 -15.66
N LEU A 496 -20.11 -13.60 -14.85
CA LEU A 496 -19.62 -13.14 -13.55
C LEU A 496 -18.53 -12.03 -13.66
N GLU A 497 -17.97 -11.79 -14.86
CA GLU A 497 -17.02 -10.67 -15.17
C GLU A 497 -17.67 -9.30 -14.97
N ASN A 498 -19.01 -9.20 -14.96
CA ASN A 498 -19.68 -7.97 -14.57
C ASN A 498 -19.45 -7.61 -13.07
N GLY A 499 -18.88 -8.54 -12.29
CA GLY A 499 -18.44 -8.32 -10.92
C GLY A 499 -16.94 -8.53 -10.66
N LEU A 500 -16.26 -9.43 -11.38
CA LEU A 500 -14.86 -9.83 -11.09
C LEU A 500 -13.81 -9.07 -11.93
N GLU A 501 -12.64 -8.74 -11.34
CA GLU A 501 -11.53 -8.11 -12.09
C GLU A 501 -10.98 -9.04 -13.21
N SER A 502 -10.96 -8.53 -14.45
CA SER A 502 -10.51 -9.26 -15.65
C SER A 502 -9.06 -9.78 -15.58
N VAL A 503 -8.20 -9.10 -14.83
CA VAL A 503 -6.80 -9.50 -14.60
C VAL A 503 -6.71 -10.77 -13.74
N TYR A 504 -7.64 -10.94 -12.80
CA TYR A 504 -7.67 -12.08 -11.90
C TYR A 504 -8.16 -13.35 -12.59
N LEU A 505 -9.17 -13.24 -13.46
CA LEU A 505 -9.66 -14.35 -14.28
C LEU A 505 -8.55 -14.91 -15.20
N ASN A 506 -7.76 -14.02 -15.80
CA ASN A 506 -6.63 -14.42 -16.64
C ASN A 506 -5.54 -15.19 -15.87
N ARG A 507 -5.28 -14.85 -14.61
CA ARG A 507 -4.25 -15.51 -13.78
C ARG A 507 -4.66 -16.88 -13.29
N ASN A 508 -5.96 -17.14 -13.13
CA ASN A 508 -6.47 -18.40 -12.58
C ASN A 508 -7.10 -19.31 -13.65
N ARG A 509 -6.98 -18.93 -14.92
CA ARG A 509 -7.56 -19.63 -16.06
C ARG A 509 -7.27 -21.14 -16.04
N ASP A 510 -6.01 -21.53 -15.86
CA ASP A 510 -5.62 -22.94 -15.89
C ASP A 510 -6.27 -23.77 -14.76
N SER A 511 -6.43 -23.17 -13.57
CA SER A 511 -7.08 -23.81 -12.42
C SER A 511 -8.60 -23.92 -12.63
N ILE A 512 -9.21 -22.91 -13.26
CA ILE A 512 -10.63 -22.90 -13.61
C ILE A 512 -10.90 -23.94 -14.70
N ASP A 513 -10.07 -23.97 -15.74
CA ASP A 513 -10.17 -24.91 -16.86
C ASP A 513 -10.07 -26.37 -16.37
N GLU A 514 -9.14 -26.66 -15.45
CA GLU A 514 -8.99 -28.01 -14.87
C GLU A 514 -10.21 -28.44 -14.05
N ARG A 515 -10.83 -27.52 -13.30
CA ARG A 515 -12.03 -27.82 -12.51
C ARG A 515 -13.26 -28.02 -13.36
N VAL A 516 -13.44 -27.17 -14.38
CA VAL A 516 -14.51 -27.32 -15.37
C VAL A 516 -14.35 -28.66 -16.08
N ARG A 517 -13.11 -29.07 -16.40
CA ARG A 517 -12.80 -30.40 -16.95
C ARG A 517 -13.17 -31.53 -15.98
N VAL A 518 -12.82 -31.43 -14.70
CA VAL A 518 -13.21 -32.41 -13.66
C VAL A 518 -14.73 -32.50 -13.51
N ALA A 519 -15.43 -31.36 -13.49
CA ALA A 519 -16.89 -31.29 -13.43
C ALA A 519 -17.55 -31.89 -14.69
N CYS A 520 -17.01 -31.60 -15.90
CA CYS A 520 -17.42 -32.23 -17.17
C CYS A 520 -17.37 -33.75 -17.04
N ASN A 521 -16.22 -34.26 -16.61
CA ASN A 521 -15.97 -35.69 -16.45
C ASN A 521 -16.91 -36.33 -15.42
N LYS A 522 -17.22 -35.63 -14.31
CA LYS A 522 -18.15 -36.11 -13.27
C LYS A 522 -19.59 -36.13 -13.77
N ALA A 523 -20.04 -35.08 -14.46
CA ALA A 523 -21.37 -35.01 -15.06
C ALA A 523 -21.56 -36.11 -16.11
N PHE A 524 -20.55 -36.34 -16.96
CA PHE A 524 -20.57 -37.43 -17.93
C PHE A 524 -20.56 -38.80 -17.29
N LYS A 525 -19.75 -39.04 -16.26
CA LYS A 525 -19.78 -40.31 -15.51
C LYS A 525 -21.17 -40.58 -14.92
N THR A 526 -21.80 -39.52 -14.39
CA THR A 526 -23.17 -39.60 -13.88
C THR A 526 -24.17 -39.89 -15.00
N MET A 527 -24.00 -39.29 -16.18
CA MET A 527 -24.82 -39.56 -17.37
C MET A 527 -24.61 -40.97 -17.93
N ASP A 528 -23.38 -41.49 -17.96
CA ASP A 528 -23.08 -42.86 -18.38
C ASP A 528 -23.57 -43.89 -17.35
N ASP A 529 -23.57 -43.55 -16.07
CA ASP A 529 -24.18 -44.35 -15.01
C ASP A 529 -25.72 -44.31 -15.11
N LEU A 530 -26.32 -43.16 -15.46
CA LEU A 530 -27.74 -43.03 -15.80
C LEU A 530 -28.10 -43.84 -17.06
N LYS A 531 -27.27 -43.78 -18.09
CA LYS A 531 -27.44 -44.53 -19.34
C LYS A 531 -27.33 -46.05 -19.14
N ARG A 532 -26.64 -46.49 -18.08
CA ARG A 532 -26.57 -47.89 -17.63
C ARG A 532 -27.72 -48.30 -16.70
N ARG A 533 -28.44 -47.35 -16.13
CA ARG A 533 -29.55 -47.60 -15.18
C ARG A 533 -30.94 -47.43 -15.78
N VAL A 534 -31.05 -46.69 -16.88
CA VAL A 534 -32.31 -46.47 -17.59
C VAL A 534 -32.37 -47.49 -18.71
N GLU A 535 -33.22 -48.52 -18.57
CA GLU A 535 -33.50 -49.41 -19.69
C GLU A 535 -34.30 -48.65 -20.75
N LEU A 536 -34.15 -49.02 -22.02
CA LEU A 536 -34.91 -48.40 -23.12
C LEU A 536 -36.44 -48.50 -22.91
N SER A 537 -36.88 -49.45 -22.09
CA SER A 537 -38.24 -49.67 -21.61
C SER A 537 -38.74 -48.64 -20.59
N ASP A 538 -37.85 -47.89 -19.92
CA ASP A 538 -38.22 -46.83 -18.98
C ASP A 538 -38.43 -45.47 -19.69
N ILE A 539 -38.02 -45.38 -20.97
CA ILE A 539 -38.11 -44.17 -21.81
C ILE A 539 -39.26 -44.25 -22.82
N LEU A 540 -39.65 -45.46 -23.24
CA LEU A 540 -40.83 -45.73 -24.08
C LEU A 540 -42.07 -45.86 -23.21
#